data_AF-A0AAN9ACF9-F1
#
_entry.id   AF-A0AAN9ACF9-F1
#
_cell.length_a   1.000
_cell.length_b   1.000
_cell.length_c   1.000
_cell.angle_alpha   90.00
_cell.angle_beta   90.00
_cell.angle_gamma   90.00
#
_symmetry.space_group_name_H-M   'P 1'
#
loop_
_entity.id
_entity.type
_entity.pdbx_description
1 polymer ?
#
loop_
_entity_poly.entity_id
_entity_poly.type
_entity_poly.pdbx_seq_one_letter_code
_entity_poly.pdbx_strand_id
1 'polypeptide(L)'
;MVSLDVRTQPCVYSGEAPCGDHGLCQETHRGMFFFTSCMCTEGWKGWGCEDGEEAKGWTTVLTGVCLLTVSNIFFLPPAIIAVRRHLFSQALLFVATMIASVFYHTCDNEVVSFCLMKYEVLQFTDFFFSLLCFWVTVVGLGGVDKALCPLLHTLGVVIIAPAVQYSRTALASFIVPMAVATAVPICHILYCRWKKGSWPSISRQQLLYRSTGIFLALMGLIMFALVQTKDNYKYVHSIWHVAIALSLVFLLPSGTPPLSVSSNFCSAAQHSTPMTSVDAELIDVGLATVDYTAHSPVFNVTSDIAFLLDNEDDNDNMG
;
A
#
# COMPACT_ATOMS: atom_id res chain seq x y z
N MET A 1 -16.54 -55.28 -17.00
CA MET A 1 -16.71 -54.07 -16.16
C MET A 1 -15.38 -53.36 -16.08
N VAL A 2 -15.30 -52.09 -16.49
CA VAL A 2 -14.09 -51.26 -16.29
C VAL A 2 -14.37 -50.37 -15.08
N SER A 3 -13.61 -50.56 -14.00
CA SER A 3 -13.63 -49.70 -12.83
C SER A 3 -12.57 -48.62 -13.00
N LEU A 4 -12.97 -47.35 -12.90
CA LEU A 4 -12.06 -46.21 -12.97
C LEU A 4 -11.92 -45.60 -11.57
N ASP A 5 -10.74 -45.77 -10.96
CA ASP A 5 -10.35 -45.10 -9.71
C ASP A 5 -9.64 -43.79 -10.07
N VAL A 6 -10.22 -42.64 -9.69
CA VAL A 6 -9.64 -41.31 -9.91
C VAL A 6 -9.24 -40.74 -8.56
N ARG A 7 -7.93 -40.69 -8.30
CA ARG A 7 -7.37 -40.10 -7.09
C ARG A 7 -6.86 -38.69 -7.38
N THR A 8 -7.35 -37.71 -6.64
CA THR A 8 -6.79 -36.38 -6.62
C THR A 8 -5.74 -36.31 -5.52
N GLN A 9 -4.57 -35.74 -5.82
CA GLN A 9 -3.59 -35.43 -4.79
C GLN A 9 -3.52 -33.90 -4.62
N PRO A 10 -3.29 -33.40 -3.40
CA PRO A 10 -3.01 -31.99 -3.22
C PRO A 10 -1.64 -31.65 -3.84
N CYS A 11 -1.63 -30.68 -4.76
CA CYS A 11 -0.43 -30.21 -5.47
C CYS A 11 0.30 -31.27 -6.33
N VAL A 12 1.52 -30.98 -6.80
CA VAL A 12 2.12 -31.64 -7.97
C VAL A 12 2.99 -32.84 -7.61
N TYR A 13 3.72 -32.78 -6.50
CA TYR A 13 4.58 -33.87 -6.04
C TYR A 13 4.02 -34.52 -4.78
N SER A 14 4.30 -35.81 -4.59
CA SER A 14 3.99 -36.52 -3.35
C SER A 14 5.13 -36.39 -2.34
N GLY A 15 4.80 -36.27 -1.06
CA GLY A 15 5.78 -36.18 0.03
C GLY A 15 5.79 -34.84 0.76
N GLU A 16 6.91 -34.52 1.42
CA GLU A 16 7.06 -33.34 2.29
C GLU A 16 7.16 -32.01 1.53
N ALA A 17 7.55 -32.04 0.26
CA ALA A 17 7.70 -30.86 -0.60
C ALA A 17 6.81 -30.98 -1.85
N PRO A 18 5.48 -30.80 -1.73
CA PRO A 18 4.51 -31.02 -2.81
C PRO A 18 4.62 -30.03 -4.00
N CYS A 19 5.46 -28.99 -3.87
CA CYS A 19 5.79 -28.00 -4.89
C CYS A 19 7.31 -27.79 -5.02
N GLY A 20 8.11 -28.80 -4.63
CA GLY A 20 9.57 -28.70 -4.54
C GLY A 20 10.06 -27.71 -3.48
N ASP A 21 11.35 -27.38 -3.52
CA ASP A 21 12.00 -26.44 -2.58
C ASP A 21 11.76 -24.96 -2.93
N HIS A 22 11.03 -24.70 -4.02
CA HIS A 22 10.90 -23.38 -4.63
C HIS A 22 9.44 -22.89 -4.71
N GLY A 23 8.52 -23.57 -4.01
CA GLY A 23 7.13 -23.16 -3.94
C GLY A 23 6.38 -23.71 -2.73
N LEU A 24 5.22 -23.14 -2.46
CA LEU A 24 4.32 -23.56 -1.38
C LEU A 24 3.02 -24.07 -1.96
N CYS A 25 2.54 -25.20 -1.44
CA CYS A 25 1.23 -25.73 -1.80
C CYS A 25 0.14 -24.93 -1.09
N GLN A 26 -0.69 -24.22 -1.86
CA GLN A 26 -1.78 -23.42 -1.34
C GLN A 26 -3.14 -23.96 -1.81
N GLU A 27 -4.04 -24.14 -0.85
CA GLU A 27 -5.45 -24.41 -1.11
C GLU A 27 -6.20 -23.09 -1.32
N THR A 28 -6.97 -23.01 -2.42
CA THR A 28 -7.76 -21.84 -2.77
C THR A 28 -9.23 -22.21 -2.85
N HIS A 29 -10.07 -21.41 -2.21
CA HIS A 29 -11.52 -21.60 -2.16
C HIS A 29 -12.19 -20.54 -3.03
N ARG A 30 -12.97 -20.95 -4.02
CA ARG A 30 -13.80 -20.05 -4.84
C ARG A 30 -15.23 -20.56 -4.92
N GLY A 31 -16.05 -20.10 -3.97
CA GLY A 31 -17.43 -20.57 -3.84
C GLY A 31 -17.47 -22.05 -3.45
N MET A 32 -17.97 -22.90 -4.36
CA MET A 32 -18.06 -24.35 -4.17
C MET A 32 -16.81 -25.10 -4.65
N PHE A 33 -15.85 -24.42 -5.25
CA PHE A 33 -14.65 -25.04 -5.81
C PHE A 33 -13.49 -24.96 -4.81
N PHE A 34 -12.93 -26.12 -4.50
CA PHE A 34 -11.72 -26.29 -3.71
C PHE A 34 -10.65 -26.88 -4.61
N PHE A 35 -9.54 -26.20 -4.74
CA PHE A 35 -8.41 -26.69 -5.52
C PHE A 35 -7.10 -26.29 -4.84
N THR A 36 -6.06 -27.08 -5.09
CA THR A 36 -4.71 -26.82 -4.62
C THR A 36 -3.84 -26.42 -5.79
N SER A 37 -2.90 -25.50 -5.55
CA SER A 37 -1.96 -25.02 -6.56
C SER A 37 -0.64 -24.66 -5.90
N CYS A 38 0.45 -24.83 -6.65
CA CYS A 38 1.77 -24.37 -6.21
C CYS A 38 1.93 -22.87 -6.44
N MET A 39 2.24 -22.13 -5.37
CA MET A 39 2.71 -20.76 -5.45
C MET A 39 4.23 -20.75 -5.50
N CYS A 40 4.78 -20.41 -6.66
CA CYS A 40 6.22 -20.39 -6.87
C CYS A 40 6.85 -19.12 -6.32
N THR A 41 8.08 -19.27 -5.82
CA THR A 41 8.94 -18.14 -5.44
C THR A 41 9.37 -17.34 -6.68
N GLU A 42 9.68 -16.05 -6.50
CA GLU A 42 9.88 -15.09 -7.60
C GLU A 42 10.87 -15.60 -8.67
N GLY A 43 10.37 -15.70 -9.91
CA GLY A 43 11.16 -16.14 -11.07
C GLY A 43 11.19 -17.66 -11.29
N TRP A 44 10.65 -18.45 -10.37
CA TRP A 44 10.37 -19.87 -10.60
C TRP A 44 9.01 -20.05 -11.29
N LYS A 45 8.97 -20.97 -12.25
CA LYS A 45 7.79 -21.31 -13.06
C LYS A 45 7.62 -22.83 -13.11
N GLY A 46 6.57 -23.28 -13.81
CA GLY A 46 6.23 -24.70 -13.91
C GLY A 46 5.15 -25.11 -12.92
N TRP A 47 4.66 -26.34 -13.07
CA TRP A 47 3.52 -26.81 -12.27
C TRP A 47 3.92 -27.05 -10.81
N GLY A 48 5.12 -27.57 -10.58
CA GLY A 48 5.71 -27.77 -9.26
C GLY A 48 6.90 -26.84 -9.00
N CYS A 49 6.94 -25.66 -9.62
CA CYS A 49 8.02 -24.67 -9.45
C CYS A 49 9.41 -25.22 -9.82
N GLU A 50 9.49 -26.04 -10.87
CA GLU A 50 10.73 -26.66 -11.35
C GLU A 50 11.58 -25.78 -12.29
N ASP A 51 10.99 -24.79 -12.95
CA ASP A 51 11.66 -23.99 -13.96
C ASP A 51 12.27 -22.72 -13.36
N GLY A 52 13.58 -22.74 -13.11
CA GLY A 52 14.33 -21.65 -12.46
C GLY A 52 15.05 -20.70 -13.42
N GLU A 53 14.76 -20.69 -14.73
CA GLU A 53 15.51 -19.86 -15.70
C GLU A 53 15.45 -18.36 -15.40
N GLU A 54 14.35 -17.89 -14.81
CA GLU A 54 14.16 -16.49 -14.41
C GLU A 54 14.33 -16.27 -12.90
N ALA A 55 14.75 -17.29 -12.15
CA ALA A 55 14.88 -17.23 -10.70
C ALA A 55 15.92 -16.16 -10.31
N LYS A 56 15.51 -15.25 -9.42
CA LYS A 56 16.39 -14.17 -8.95
C LYS A 56 17.29 -14.67 -7.82
N GLY A 57 18.60 -14.48 -7.99
CA GLY A 57 19.56 -14.75 -6.91
C GLY A 57 19.34 -13.84 -5.69
N TRP A 58 19.74 -14.31 -4.51
CA TRP A 58 19.60 -13.62 -3.22
C TRP A 58 20.17 -12.18 -3.22
N THR A 59 21.28 -11.96 -3.92
CA THR A 59 21.91 -10.63 -4.05
C THR A 59 21.01 -9.65 -4.79
N THR A 60 20.30 -10.10 -5.82
CA THR A 60 19.38 -9.31 -6.64
C THR A 60 18.15 -8.90 -5.83
N VAL A 61 17.64 -9.83 -5.02
CA VAL A 61 16.53 -9.62 -4.08
C VAL A 61 16.92 -8.60 -3.01
N LEU A 62 18.03 -8.83 -2.31
CA LEU A 62 18.51 -7.95 -1.24
C LEU A 62 18.83 -6.55 -1.77
N THR A 63 19.44 -6.44 -2.94
CA THR A 63 19.68 -5.14 -3.59
C THR A 63 18.36 -4.42 -3.87
N GLY A 64 17.31 -5.13 -4.30
CA GLY A 64 15.99 -4.56 -4.54
C GLY A 64 15.38 -3.98 -3.26
N VAL A 65 15.30 -4.78 -2.20
CA VAL A 65 14.75 -4.34 -0.90
C VAL A 65 15.56 -3.18 -0.34
N CYS A 66 16.90 -3.24 -0.38
CA CYS A 66 17.76 -2.16 0.07
C CYS A 66 17.54 -0.86 -0.73
N LEU A 67 17.45 -0.92 -2.05
CA LEU A 67 17.21 0.29 -2.87
C LEU A 67 15.87 0.93 -2.51
N LEU A 68 14.80 0.15 -2.43
CA LEU A 68 13.45 0.62 -2.15
C LEU A 68 13.31 1.18 -0.73
N THR A 69 14.00 0.59 0.25
CA THR A 69 13.94 1.04 1.66
C THR A 69 14.90 2.20 1.95
N VAL A 70 16.17 2.12 1.52
CA VAL A 70 17.19 3.15 1.81
C VAL A 70 16.91 4.45 1.07
N SER A 71 16.31 4.41 -0.12
CA SER A 71 15.92 5.63 -0.85
C SER A 71 14.95 6.51 -0.06
N ASN A 72 14.16 5.94 0.86
CA ASN A 72 13.24 6.70 1.72
C ASN A 72 13.96 7.57 2.76
N ILE A 73 15.24 7.34 3.06
CA ILE A 73 16.03 8.20 3.97
C ILE A 73 16.10 9.66 3.45
N PHE A 74 15.92 9.88 2.14
CA PHE A 74 15.89 11.21 1.55
C PHE A 74 14.69 12.08 1.99
N PHE A 75 13.69 11.51 2.68
CA PHE A 75 12.65 12.28 3.37
C PHE A 75 13.14 12.94 4.67
N LEU A 76 14.31 12.57 5.21
CA LEU A 76 14.87 13.21 6.40
C LEU A 76 15.23 14.70 6.18
N PRO A 77 15.95 15.11 5.12
CA PRO A 77 16.20 16.53 4.84
C PRO A 77 14.94 17.43 4.85
N PRO A 78 13.87 17.16 4.08
CA PRO A 78 12.68 17.98 4.13
C PRO A 78 11.97 17.93 5.49
N ALA A 79 11.98 16.79 6.20
CA ALA A 79 11.45 16.69 7.56
C ALA A 79 12.20 17.59 8.55
N ILE A 80 13.53 17.55 8.55
CA ILE A 80 14.38 18.38 9.41
C ILE A 80 14.15 19.87 9.10
N ILE A 81 14.07 20.24 7.83
CA ILE A 81 13.78 21.62 7.41
C ILE A 81 12.38 22.04 7.89
N ALA A 82 11.37 21.18 7.75
CA ALA A 82 10.02 21.45 8.20
C ALA A 82 9.97 21.67 9.72
N VAL A 83 10.63 20.83 10.52
CA VAL A 83 10.75 21.02 11.98
C VAL A 83 11.40 22.37 12.31
N ARG A 84 12.54 22.69 11.67
CA ARG A 84 13.25 23.96 11.90
C ARG A 84 12.42 25.19 11.52
N ARG A 85 11.46 25.04 10.60
CA ARG A 85 10.52 26.09 10.17
C ARG A 85 9.19 26.07 10.93
N HIS A 86 9.06 25.22 11.97
CA HIS A 86 7.81 25.03 12.74
C HIS A 86 6.61 24.55 11.90
N LEU A 87 6.88 23.81 10.83
CA LEU A 87 5.89 23.18 9.94
C LEU A 87 5.62 21.74 10.41
N PHE A 88 5.05 21.58 11.61
CA PHE A 88 4.93 20.29 12.27
C PHE A 88 4.03 19.28 11.53
N SER A 89 2.96 19.74 10.88
CA SER A 89 2.09 18.86 10.09
C SER A 89 2.85 18.24 8.92
N GLN A 90 3.63 19.05 8.19
CA GLN A 90 4.48 18.57 7.10
C GLN A 90 5.57 17.63 7.61
N ALA A 91 6.25 17.99 8.70
CA ALA A 91 7.28 17.14 9.30
C ALA A 91 6.74 15.76 9.70
N LEU A 92 5.59 15.73 10.38
CA LEU A 92 4.92 14.48 10.76
C LEU A 92 4.60 13.62 9.54
N LEU A 93 4.04 14.22 8.50
CA LEU A 93 3.67 13.49 7.28
C LEU A 93 4.90 12.97 6.52
N PHE A 94 5.98 13.74 6.42
CA PHE A 94 7.21 13.27 5.76
C PHE A 94 7.83 12.08 6.50
N VAL A 95 7.82 12.10 7.83
CA VAL A 95 8.29 10.97 8.66
C VAL A 95 7.33 9.78 8.54
N ALA A 96 6.02 10.01 8.54
CA ALA A 96 5.02 8.96 8.38
C ALA A 96 5.13 8.27 7.01
N THR A 97 5.30 9.03 5.93
CA THR A 97 5.58 8.51 4.58
C THR A 97 6.84 7.67 4.58
N MET A 98 7.95 8.18 5.12
CA MET A 98 9.21 7.44 5.18
C MET A 98 9.05 6.09 5.89
N ILE A 99 8.41 6.07 7.05
CA ILE A 99 8.23 4.85 7.85
C ILE A 99 7.28 3.88 7.14
N ALA A 100 6.14 4.36 6.65
CA ALA A 100 5.16 3.54 5.94
C ALA A 100 5.77 2.90 4.69
N SER A 101 6.54 3.66 3.92
CA SER A 101 7.21 3.18 2.71
C SER A 101 8.26 2.12 3.02
N VAL A 102 9.09 2.34 4.05
CA VAL A 102 10.09 1.35 4.47
C VAL A 102 9.43 0.02 4.85
N PHE A 103 8.38 0.05 5.67
CA PHE A 103 7.68 -1.18 6.05
C PHE A 103 6.95 -1.83 4.88
N TYR A 104 6.35 -1.03 4.00
CA TYR A 104 5.73 -1.54 2.78
C TYR A 104 6.75 -2.27 1.89
N HIS A 105 7.87 -1.64 1.54
CA HIS A 105 8.89 -2.25 0.66
C HIS A 105 9.68 -3.39 1.31
N THR A 106 9.67 -3.48 2.64
CA THR A 106 10.21 -4.65 3.36
C THR A 106 9.23 -5.83 3.32
N CYS A 107 7.93 -5.57 3.20
CA CYS A 107 6.88 -6.57 3.08
C CYS A 107 6.61 -6.96 1.61
N ASP A 108 6.79 -6.05 0.66
CA ASP A 108 6.61 -6.20 -0.79
C ASP A 108 7.78 -6.95 -1.45
N ASN A 109 8.17 -8.06 -0.86
CA ASN A 109 9.16 -8.98 -1.42
C ASN A 109 8.71 -10.41 -1.20
N GLU A 110 8.83 -11.27 -2.21
CA GLU A 110 8.33 -12.66 -2.13
C GLU A 110 9.27 -13.61 -1.37
N VAL A 111 10.54 -13.24 -1.20
CA VAL A 111 11.58 -14.12 -0.60
C VAL A 111 11.94 -13.68 0.83
N VAL A 112 11.95 -12.37 1.08
CA VAL A 112 12.26 -11.79 2.40
C VAL A 112 11.10 -10.92 2.86
N SER A 113 9.93 -11.54 3.05
CA SER A 113 8.72 -10.82 3.48
C SER A 113 8.72 -10.63 5.00
N PHE A 114 8.95 -9.41 5.48
CA PHE A 114 8.65 -9.05 6.86
C PHE A 114 7.55 -8.00 6.90
N CYS A 115 6.35 -8.43 7.31
CA CYS A 115 5.16 -7.61 7.31
C CYS A 115 4.72 -7.30 8.74
N LEU A 116 4.86 -6.03 9.17
CA LEU A 116 4.39 -5.56 10.48
C LEU A 116 2.86 -5.63 10.62
N MET A 117 2.15 -5.44 9.52
CA MET A 117 0.70 -5.52 9.41
C MET A 117 0.33 -6.11 8.05
N LYS A 118 -0.97 -6.31 7.79
CA LYS A 118 -1.44 -6.82 6.49
C LYS A 118 -0.88 -5.98 5.33
N TYR A 119 -0.42 -6.66 4.28
CA TYR A 119 0.16 -6.04 3.07
C TYR A 119 -0.69 -4.87 2.55
N GLU A 120 -2.00 -5.10 2.43
CA GLU A 120 -2.98 -4.11 1.95
C GLU A 120 -2.99 -2.81 2.76
N VAL A 121 -2.73 -2.90 4.07
CA VAL A 121 -2.69 -1.73 4.96
C VAL A 121 -1.37 -0.98 4.79
N LEU A 122 -0.24 -1.69 4.72
CA LEU A 122 1.06 -1.08 4.45
C LEU A 122 1.06 -0.34 3.12
N GLN A 123 0.58 -1.01 2.06
CA GLN A 123 0.44 -0.42 0.74
C GLN A 123 -0.49 0.80 0.78
N PHE A 124 -1.67 0.69 1.39
CA PHE A 124 -2.56 1.84 1.54
C PHE A 124 -1.87 3.03 2.22
N THR A 125 -1.17 2.80 3.34
CA THR A 125 -0.52 3.88 4.09
C THR A 125 0.63 4.53 3.33
N ASP A 126 1.41 3.78 2.56
CA ASP A 126 2.49 4.30 1.73
C ASP A 126 1.96 5.32 0.69
N PHE A 127 0.94 4.92 -0.08
CA PHE A 127 0.31 5.78 -1.08
C PHE A 127 -0.44 6.96 -0.44
N PHE A 128 -1.21 6.71 0.63
CA PHE A 128 -2.01 7.72 1.32
C PHE A 128 -1.14 8.84 1.91
N PHE A 129 -0.12 8.50 2.70
CA PHE A 129 0.75 9.50 3.31
C PHE A 129 1.57 10.25 2.27
N SER A 130 2.06 9.57 1.22
CA SER A 130 2.77 10.21 0.12
C SER A 130 1.92 11.27 -0.59
N LEU A 131 0.68 10.96 -0.94
CA LEU A 131 -0.24 11.93 -1.55
C LEU A 131 -0.60 13.07 -0.60
N LEU A 132 -0.81 12.75 0.68
CA LEU A 132 -1.14 13.76 1.69
C LEU A 132 0.04 14.73 1.91
N CYS A 133 1.29 14.25 1.85
CA CYS A 133 2.49 15.09 1.88
C CYS A 133 2.48 16.16 0.79
N PHE A 134 2.20 15.76 -0.45
CA PHE A 134 2.08 16.71 -1.56
C PHE A 134 0.93 17.69 -1.35
N TRP A 135 -0.23 17.18 -0.94
CA TRP A 135 -1.40 18.01 -0.68
C TRP A 135 -1.10 19.14 0.30
N VAL A 136 -0.58 18.80 1.49
CA VAL A 136 -0.29 19.82 2.53
C VAL A 136 0.83 20.77 2.11
N THR A 137 1.77 20.31 1.28
CA THR A 137 2.86 21.15 0.76
C THR A 137 2.32 22.16 -0.25
N VAL A 138 1.48 21.72 -1.19
CA VAL A 138 0.85 22.59 -2.20
C VAL A 138 -0.11 23.58 -1.56
N VAL A 139 -0.93 23.14 -0.60
CA VAL A 139 -1.81 24.04 0.17
C VAL A 139 -0.97 25.08 0.94
N GLY A 140 0.12 24.64 1.58
CA GLY A 140 1.03 25.52 2.31
C GLY A 140 1.73 26.58 1.44
N LEU A 141 1.98 26.28 0.16
CA LEU A 141 2.53 27.24 -0.81
C LEU A 141 1.57 28.40 -1.11
N GLY A 142 0.26 28.18 -0.95
CA GLY A 142 -0.78 29.17 -1.23
C GLY A 142 -0.84 30.34 -0.26
N GLY A 143 -0.17 30.25 0.89
CA GLY A 143 -0.20 31.32 1.91
C GLY A 143 -1.60 31.58 2.46
N VAL A 144 -2.45 30.55 2.46
CA VAL A 144 -3.85 30.64 2.90
C VAL A 144 -3.91 30.97 4.40
N ASP A 145 -5.00 31.63 4.82
CA ASP A 145 -5.22 32.02 6.22
C ASP A 145 -5.07 30.80 7.16
N LYS A 146 -4.38 31.01 8.29
CA LYS A 146 -4.11 29.96 9.29
C LYS A 146 -5.38 29.30 9.83
N ALA A 147 -6.50 30.02 9.83
CA ALA A 147 -7.81 29.50 10.23
C ALA A 147 -8.37 28.47 9.23
N LEU A 148 -8.02 28.59 7.94
CA LEU A 148 -8.51 27.71 6.88
C LEU A 148 -7.56 26.53 6.59
N CYS A 149 -6.29 26.64 6.98
CA CYS A 149 -5.31 25.57 6.82
C CYS A 149 -5.78 24.20 7.37
N PRO A 150 -6.30 24.09 8.61
CA PRO A 150 -6.79 22.81 9.13
C PRO A 150 -7.93 22.24 8.29
N LEU A 151 -8.87 23.08 7.85
CA LEU A 151 -9.98 22.65 6.98
C LEU A 151 -9.45 22.06 5.68
N LEU A 152 -8.51 22.73 5.02
CA LEU A 152 -7.94 22.29 3.75
C LEU A 152 -7.10 21.02 3.89
N HIS A 153 -6.37 20.86 5.00
CA HIS A 153 -5.65 19.62 5.29
C HIS A 153 -6.61 18.44 5.52
N THR A 154 -7.66 18.65 6.31
CA THR A 154 -8.69 17.63 6.55
C THR A 154 -9.44 17.29 5.26
N LEU A 155 -9.73 18.26 4.41
CA LEU A 155 -10.32 18.03 3.09
C LEU A 155 -9.43 17.11 2.23
N GLY A 156 -8.11 17.29 2.29
CA GLY A 156 -7.15 16.40 1.65
C GLY A 156 -7.29 14.96 2.13
N VAL A 157 -7.40 14.74 3.45
CA VAL A 157 -7.64 13.40 4.02
C VAL A 157 -8.92 12.78 3.48
N VAL A 158 -10.03 13.54 3.49
CA VAL A 158 -11.35 13.08 3.04
C VAL A 158 -11.37 12.72 1.55
N ILE A 159 -10.57 13.39 0.71
CA ILE A 159 -10.48 13.11 -0.73
C ILE A 159 -9.51 11.95 -1.01
N ILE A 160 -8.31 11.98 -0.40
CA ILE A 160 -7.22 11.07 -0.73
C ILE A 160 -7.50 9.66 -0.20
N ALA A 161 -8.04 9.52 1.02
CA ALA A 161 -8.25 8.19 1.59
C ALA A 161 -9.20 7.33 0.73
N PRO A 162 -10.40 7.80 0.31
CA PRO A 162 -11.25 7.03 -0.59
C PRO A 162 -10.62 6.82 -1.98
N ALA A 163 -9.89 7.81 -2.51
CA ALA A 163 -9.25 7.68 -3.82
C ALA A 163 -8.21 6.54 -3.85
N VAL A 164 -7.33 6.50 -2.84
CA VAL A 164 -6.33 5.44 -2.69
C VAL A 164 -7.03 4.10 -2.43
N GLN A 165 -8.09 4.07 -1.63
CA GLN A 165 -8.83 2.84 -1.34
C GLN A 165 -9.55 2.28 -2.58
N TYR A 166 -10.09 3.15 -3.44
CA TYR A 166 -10.74 2.73 -4.68
C TYR A 166 -9.75 2.12 -5.67
N SER A 167 -8.62 2.79 -5.89
CA SER A 167 -7.52 2.24 -6.69
C SER A 167 -6.20 2.88 -6.30
N ARG A 168 -5.27 2.06 -5.79
CA ARG A 168 -4.00 2.53 -5.24
C ARG A 168 -3.02 2.99 -6.32
N THR A 169 -3.10 2.37 -7.50
CA THR A 169 -2.15 2.58 -8.60
C THR A 169 -2.76 3.30 -9.80
N ALA A 170 -4.08 3.56 -9.81
CA ALA A 170 -4.68 4.33 -10.90
C ALA A 170 -4.12 5.75 -10.92
N LEU A 171 -3.69 6.20 -12.10
CA LEU A 171 -3.26 7.58 -12.33
C LEU A 171 -4.32 8.60 -11.89
N ALA A 172 -5.61 8.26 -12.01
CA ALA A 172 -6.71 9.10 -11.56
C ALA A 172 -6.66 9.41 -10.06
N SER A 173 -6.27 8.43 -9.23
CA SER A 173 -6.14 8.57 -7.77
C SER A 173 -5.02 9.53 -7.36
N PHE A 174 -4.08 9.82 -8.27
CA PHE A 174 -3.05 10.84 -8.09
C PHE A 174 -3.47 12.19 -8.68
N ILE A 175 -3.94 12.20 -9.93
CA ILE A 175 -4.22 13.42 -10.68
C ILE A 175 -5.35 14.22 -10.03
N VAL A 176 -6.44 13.56 -9.60
CA VAL A 176 -7.61 14.27 -9.07
C VAL A 176 -7.27 15.00 -7.77
N PRO A 177 -6.70 14.36 -6.72
CA PRO A 177 -6.33 15.09 -5.51
C PRO A 177 -5.30 16.18 -5.78
N MET A 178 -4.31 15.94 -6.63
CA MET A 178 -3.28 16.95 -6.92
C MET A 178 -3.83 18.15 -7.71
N ALA A 179 -4.77 17.93 -8.64
CA ALA A 179 -5.47 19.00 -9.33
C ALA A 179 -6.27 19.87 -8.35
N VAL A 180 -6.99 19.25 -7.41
CA VAL A 180 -7.73 20.00 -6.37
C VAL A 180 -6.76 20.76 -5.45
N ALA A 181 -5.67 20.12 -5.00
CA ALA A 181 -4.67 20.77 -4.16
C ALA A 181 -4.07 22.00 -4.83
N THR A 182 -3.72 21.91 -6.13
CA THR A 182 -3.15 23.03 -6.90
C THR A 182 -4.15 24.13 -7.22
N ALA A 183 -5.45 23.82 -7.31
CA ALA A 183 -6.49 24.84 -7.48
C ALA A 183 -6.56 25.80 -6.28
N VAL A 184 -6.31 25.32 -5.06
CA VAL A 184 -6.35 26.14 -3.82
C VAL A 184 -5.44 27.38 -3.90
N PRO A 185 -4.11 27.27 -4.11
CA PRO A 185 -3.24 28.44 -4.23
C PRO A 185 -3.59 29.30 -5.44
N ILE A 186 -4.00 28.70 -6.58
CA ILE A 186 -4.39 29.45 -7.78
C ILE A 186 -5.61 30.33 -7.48
N CYS A 187 -6.68 29.76 -6.93
CA CYS A 187 -7.88 30.49 -6.55
C CYS A 187 -7.58 31.58 -5.52
N HIS A 188 -6.71 31.31 -4.54
CA HIS A 188 -6.30 32.30 -3.55
C HIS A 188 -5.57 33.49 -4.19
N ILE A 189 -4.65 33.23 -5.13
CA ILE A 189 -3.93 34.28 -5.87
C ILE A 189 -4.90 35.09 -6.72
N LEU A 190 -5.81 34.44 -7.45
CA LEU A 190 -6.82 35.11 -8.28
C LEU A 190 -7.77 35.98 -7.44
N TYR A 191 -8.22 35.47 -6.29
CA TYR A 191 -9.04 36.23 -5.34
C TYR A 191 -8.31 37.46 -4.80
N CYS A 192 -7.06 37.29 -4.37
CA CYS A 192 -6.23 38.41 -3.90
C CYS A 192 -6.01 39.45 -5.01
N ARG A 193 -5.78 39.00 -6.24
CA ARG A 193 -5.63 39.87 -7.41
C ARG A 193 -6.91 40.66 -7.69
N TRP A 194 -8.07 40.01 -7.63
CA TRP A 194 -9.37 40.64 -7.85
C TRP A 194 -9.72 41.65 -6.75
N LYS A 195 -9.50 41.29 -5.48
CA LYS A 195 -9.88 42.12 -4.33
C LYS A 195 -8.89 43.24 -4.00
N LYS A 196 -7.59 42.95 -4.07
CA LYS A 196 -6.52 43.87 -3.63
C LYS A 196 -5.75 44.49 -4.81
N GLY A 197 -5.97 44.02 -6.04
CA GLY A 197 -5.28 44.51 -7.23
C GLY A 197 -3.79 44.14 -7.33
N SER A 198 -3.20 43.58 -6.28
CA SER A 198 -1.77 43.27 -6.21
C SER A 198 -1.46 41.82 -6.56
N TRP A 199 -0.30 41.61 -7.19
CA TRP A 199 0.29 40.29 -7.35
C TRP A 199 1.09 39.92 -6.09
N PRO A 200 1.14 38.64 -5.70
CA PRO A 200 2.07 38.20 -4.68
C PRO A 200 3.49 38.57 -5.11
N SER A 201 4.18 39.35 -4.27
CA SER A 201 5.57 39.72 -4.51
C SER A 201 6.45 38.51 -4.24
N ILE A 202 6.73 37.73 -5.29
CA ILE A 202 7.64 36.59 -5.25
C ILE A 202 8.99 37.06 -5.78
N SER A 203 10.06 36.87 -5.00
CA SER A 203 11.40 37.22 -5.45
C SER A 203 11.86 36.27 -6.58
N ARG A 204 12.73 36.76 -7.48
CA ARG A 204 13.30 35.92 -8.56
C ARG A 204 13.97 34.66 -8.02
N GLN A 205 14.66 34.77 -6.88
CA GLN A 205 15.31 33.64 -6.21
C GLN A 205 14.28 32.62 -5.68
N GLN A 206 13.18 33.07 -5.08
CA GLN A 206 12.10 32.20 -4.63
C GLN A 206 11.40 31.50 -5.80
N LEU A 207 11.22 32.19 -6.93
CA LEU A 207 10.65 31.60 -8.14
C LEU A 207 11.55 30.49 -8.70
N LEU A 208 12.86 30.76 -8.84
CA LEU A 208 13.83 29.76 -9.30
C LEU A 208 13.85 28.54 -8.38
N TYR A 209 13.95 28.76 -7.06
CA TYR A 209 13.96 27.70 -6.06
C TYR A 209 12.70 26.81 -6.16
N ARG A 210 11.51 27.42 -6.24
CA ARG A 210 10.24 26.68 -6.40
C ARG A 210 10.15 25.97 -7.75
N SER A 211 10.63 26.58 -8.84
CA SER A 211 10.63 25.94 -10.16
C SER A 211 11.48 24.67 -10.20
N THR A 212 12.61 24.64 -9.48
CA THR A 212 13.43 23.43 -9.31
C THR A 212 12.64 22.34 -8.60
N GLY A 213 11.90 22.68 -7.55
CA GLY A 213 11.02 21.73 -6.86
C GLY A 213 9.92 21.17 -7.76
N ILE A 214 9.22 22.04 -8.50
CA ILE A 214 8.18 21.60 -9.46
C ILE A 214 8.78 20.68 -10.53
N PHE A 215 9.94 21.02 -11.08
CA PHE A 215 10.62 20.20 -12.08
C PHE A 215 10.95 18.79 -11.53
N LEU A 216 11.50 18.70 -10.31
CA LEU A 216 11.80 17.41 -9.68
C LEU A 216 10.53 16.59 -9.42
N ALA A 217 9.45 17.22 -8.96
CA ALA A 217 8.18 16.55 -8.72
C ALA A 217 7.56 16.01 -10.02
N LEU A 218 7.59 16.80 -11.10
CA LEU A 218 7.13 16.37 -12.43
C LEU A 218 7.99 15.25 -12.99
N MET A 219 9.31 15.33 -12.85
CA MET A 219 10.23 14.27 -13.25
C MET A 219 9.90 12.96 -12.54
N GLY A 220 9.68 13.02 -11.21
CA GLY A 220 9.22 11.87 -10.45
C GLY A 220 7.91 11.31 -11.01
N LEU A 221 6.88 12.14 -11.15
CA LEU A 221 5.58 11.68 -11.66
C LEU A 221 5.69 11.01 -13.04
N ILE A 222 6.52 11.56 -13.94
CA ILE A 222 6.79 10.98 -15.26
C ILE A 222 7.47 9.62 -15.14
N MET A 223 8.47 9.48 -14.26
CA MET A 223 9.15 8.20 -14.02
C MET A 223 8.17 7.14 -13.52
N PHE A 224 7.29 7.49 -12.57
CA PHE A 224 6.27 6.60 -12.05
C PHE A 224 5.24 6.20 -13.11
N ALA A 225 4.75 7.15 -13.91
CA ALA A 225 3.65 6.92 -14.84
C ALA A 225 4.07 6.24 -16.15
N LEU A 226 5.27 6.53 -16.67
CA LEU A 226 5.67 6.16 -18.03
C LEU A 226 6.91 5.25 -18.10
N VAL A 227 7.78 5.29 -17.09
CA VAL A 227 9.10 4.60 -17.14
C VAL A 227 9.11 3.32 -16.32
N GLN A 228 8.28 3.26 -15.27
CA GLN A 228 8.22 2.13 -14.36
C GLN A 228 7.62 0.90 -15.05
N THR A 229 8.40 -0.18 -15.12
CA THR A 229 7.99 -1.52 -15.55
C THR A 229 8.23 -2.52 -14.42
N LYS A 230 7.76 -3.76 -14.57
CA LYS A 230 8.00 -4.82 -13.58
C LYS A 230 9.49 -5.12 -13.41
N ASP A 231 10.25 -5.09 -14.51
CA ASP A 231 11.68 -5.49 -14.49
C ASP A 231 12.58 -4.43 -13.88
N ASN A 232 12.25 -3.15 -14.07
CA ASN A 232 13.06 -2.03 -13.59
C ASN A 232 12.52 -1.37 -12.32
N TYR A 233 11.42 -1.91 -11.76
CA TYR A 233 10.67 -1.37 -10.62
C TYR A 233 11.59 -0.89 -9.49
N LYS A 234 12.47 -1.76 -8.99
CA LYS A 234 13.39 -1.45 -7.88
C LYS A 234 14.30 -0.25 -8.13
N TYR A 235 14.66 0.04 -9.38
CA TYR A 235 15.52 1.18 -9.72
C TYR A 235 14.69 2.45 -9.93
N VAL A 236 13.66 2.36 -10.78
CA VAL A 236 12.84 3.51 -11.16
C VAL A 236 12.07 4.06 -9.95
N HIS A 237 11.49 3.17 -9.15
CA HIS A 237 10.74 3.55 -7.96
C HIS A 237 11.64 4.14 -6.86
N SER A 238 12.86 3.63 -6.71
CA SER A 238 13.84 4.21 -5.78
C SER A 238 14.30 5.60 -6.21
N ILE A 239 14.54 5.82 -7.50
CA ILE A 239 14.87 7.16 -8.03
C ILE A 239 13.69 8.11 -7.86
N TRP A 240 12.46 7.60 -8.05
CA TRP A 240 11.24 8.35 -7.81
C TRP A 240 11.17 8.88 -6.37
N HIS A 241 11.39 8.03 -5.36
CA HIS A 241 11.44 8.44 -3.94
C HIS A 241 12.42 9.58 -3.70
N VAL A 242 13.64 9.45 -4.24
CA VAL A 242 14.67 10.48 -4.11
C VAL A 242 14.25 11.79 -4.78
N ALA A 243 13.75 11.73 -6.02
CA ALA A 243 13.30 12.91 -6.75
C ALA A 243 12.17 13.65 -6.03
N ILE A 244 11.18 12.91 -5.52
CA ILE A 244 10.07 13.46 -4.76
C ILE A 244 10.55 14.07 -3.43
N ALA A 245 11.36 13.36 -2.66
CA ALA A 245 11.82 13.86 -1.37
C ALA A 245 12.68 15.13 -1.52
N LEU A 246 13.54 15.17 -2.55
CA LEU A 246 14.29 16.38 -2.89
C LEU A 246 13.37 17.51 -3.34
N SER A 247 12.32 17.22 -4.12
CA SER A 247 11.34 18.25 -4.54
C SER A 247 10.72 18.98 -3.34
N LEU A 248 10.43 18.26 -2.25
CA LEU A 248 9.83 18.82 -1.04
C LEU A 248 10.74 19.84 -0.37
N VAL A 249 12.06 19.64 -0.39
CA VAL A 249 13.03 20.62 0.13
C VAL A 249 12.84 21.98 -0.56
N PHE A 250 12.68 21.96 -1.88
CA PHE A 250 12.50 23.15 -2.72
C PHE A 250 11.10 23.76 -2.64
N LEU A 251 10.08 22.95 -2.36
CA LEU A 251 8.67 23.38 -2.28
C LEU A 251 8.26 23.85 -0.88
N LEU A 252 9.01 23.55 0.17
CA LEU A 252 8.66 24.00 1.52
C LEU A 252 8.64 25.54 1.60
N PRO A 253 7.55 26.15 2.15
CA PRO A 253 7.48 27.59 2.37
C PRO A 253 8.66 28.08 3.21
N SER A 254 9.24 29.24 2.86
CA SER A 254 10.23 29.91 3.70
C SER A 254 9.58 30.26 5.03
N GLY A 255 10.10 29.73 6.13
CA GLY A 255 9.58 30.06 7.46
C GLY A 255 9.76 31.54 7.72
N THR A 256 8.67 32.29 7.77
CA THR A 256 8.67 33.59 8.45
C THR A 256 8.61 33.26 9.94
N PRO A 257 9.58 33.68 10.76
CA PRO A 257 9.50 33.47 12.20
C PRO A 257 8.24 34.16 12.72
N PRO A 258 7.48 33.56 13.65
CA PRO A 258 6.44 34.29 14.35
C PRO A 258 7.11 35.36 15.22
N LEU A 259 7.17 36.60 14.73
CA LEU A 259 7.30 37.74 15.61
C LEU A 259 5.98 37.91 16.36
N SER A 260 6.12 38.06 17.68
CA SER A 260 5.10 38.21 18.73
C SER A 260 4.38 36.93 19.15
N VAL A 261 4.89 36.40 20.27
CA VAL A 261 4.12 35.73 21.31
C VAL A 261 2.86 36.56 21.59
N SER A 262 1.69 36.00 21.28
CA SER A 262 0.49 36.26 22.06
C SER A 262 0.05 34.90 22.58
N SER A 263 0.43 34.64 23.83
CA SER A 263 0.03 33.51 24.63
C SER A 263 -1.48 33.53 24.83
N ASN A 264 -2.21 32.83 23.96
CA ASN A 264 -3.55 32.32 24.27
C ASN A 264 -3.52 30.82 24.03
N PHE A 265 -2.85 30.13 24.95
CA PHE A 265 -3.06 28.71 25.17
C PHE A 265 -4.53 28.53 25.56
N CYS A 266 -5.21 27.57 24.95
CA CYS A 266 -6.59 27.21 25.24
C CYS A 266 -6.83 27.18 26.76
N SER A 267 -7.67 28.09 27.25
CA SER A 267 -8.31 27.89 28.54
C SER A 267 -9.23 26.68 28.40
N ALA A 268 -8.80 25.56 28.96
CA ALA A 268 -9.64 24.40 29.17
C ALA A 268 -10.76 24.83 30.12
N ALA A 269 -11.98 25.00 29.60
CA ALA A 269 -13.16 25.05 30.42
C ALA A 269 -13.32 23.66 31.05
N GLN A 270 -12.97 23.57 32.33
CA GLN A 270 -13.32 22.44 33.19
C GLN A 270 -14.85 22.41 33.30
N HIS A 271 -15.46 21.38 32.70
CA HIS A 271 -16.78 20.92 33.13
C HIS A 271 -16.63 19.48 33.58
N SER A 272 -16.50 19.31 34.88
CA SER A 272 -16.49 18.04 35.59
C SER A 272 -17.91 17.55 35.81
N THR A 273 -18.24 16.36 35.31
CA THR A 273 -19.23 15.46 35.93
C THR A 273 -18.92 14.00 35.55
N PRO A 274 -19.07 13.03 36.48
CA PRO A 274 -18.55 11.67 36.34
C PRO A 274 -19.62 10.68 35.86
N MET A 275 -19.26 9.72 35.00
CA MET A 275 -20.00 8.46 34.80
C MET A 275 -19.00 7.39 34.34
N THR A 276 -18.56 6.53 35.26
CA THR A 276 -18.98 5.11 35.40
C THR A 276 -18.43 4.20 34.32
N SER A 277 -17.39 3.46 34.72
CA SER A 277 -16.81 2.29 34.07
C SER A 277 -17.82 1.17 33.90
N VAL A 278 -17.96 0.65 32.67
CA VAL A 278 -18.45 -0.71 32.42
C VAL A 278 -17.75 -1.24 31.15
N ASP A 279 -16.88 -2.21 31.40
CA ASP A 279 -16.50 -3.39 30.60
C ASP A 279 -15.78 -3.21 29.24
N ALA A 280 -14.48 -3.52 29.27
CA ALA A 280 -13.70 -3.97 28.12
C ALA A 280 -13.88 -5.49 27.99
N GLU A 281 -14.45 -5.96 26.89
CA GLU A 281 -14.38 -7.38 26.53
C GLU A 281 -12.98 -7.71 26.00
N LEU A 282 -12.32 -8.59 26.74
CA LEU A 282 -11.06 -9.25 26.42
C LEU A 282 -11.40 -10.48 25.56
N ILE A 283 -10.95 -10.53 24.30
CA ILE A 283 -11.08 -11.75 23.48
C ILE A 283 -9.84 -12.61 23.73
N ASP A 284 -10.10 -13.76 24.34
CA ASP A 284 -9.17 -14.85 24.63
C ASP A 284 -8.69 -15.51 23.32
N VAL A 285 -7.38 -15.57 23.14
CA VAL A 285 -6.75 -16.24 21.98
C VAL A 285 -6.61 -17.72 22.35
N GLY A 286 -7.65 -18.49 22.01
CA GLY A 286 -7.63 -19.95 22.06
C GLY A 286 -6.52 -20.51 21.20
N LEU A 287 -5.57 -21.17 21.86
CA LEU A 287 -4.48 -21.94 21.29
C LEU A 287 -5.05 -23.15 20.54
N ALA A 288 -5.09 -23.10 19.21
CA ALA A 288 -5.38 -24.27 18.38
C ALA A 288 -4.05 -24.77 17.77
N THR A 289 -3.47 -25.78 18.41
CA THR A 289 -2.42 -26.62 17.83
C THR A 289 -3.00 -27.38 16.64
N VAL A 290 -2.52 -27.07 15.43
CA VAL A 290 -2.86 -27.81 14.21
C VAL A 290 -2.01 -29.09 14.17
N ASP A 291 -2.69 -30.23 14.21
CA ASP A 291 -2.11 -31.57 14.05
C ASP A 291 -2.00 -31.90 12.55
N TYR A 292 -0.81 -32.31 12.10
CA TYR A 292 -0.45 -32.44 10.68
C TYR A 292 -0.63 -33.88 10.11
N THR A 293 -1.37 -34.78 10.77
CA THR A 293 -1.42 -36.20 10.36
C THR A 293 -2.70 -36.68 9.68
N ALA A 294 -3.56 -35.82 9.15
CA ALA A 294 -4.78 -36.25 8.46
C ALA A 294 -4.54 -36.53 6.96
N HIS A 295 -4.52 -37.81 6.58
CA HIS A 295 -4.52 -38.27 5.19
C HIS A 295 -5.80 -37.80 4.44
N SER A 296 -5.65 -37.44 3.16
CA SER A 296 -6.74 -37.01 2.27
C SER A 296 -7.85 -38.07 2.12
N PRO A 297 -9.13 -37.67 1.97
CA PRO A 297 -10.24 -38.61 1.80
C PRO A 297 -10.18 -39.30 0.43
N VAL A 298 -10.30 -40.62 0.43
CA VAL A 298 -10.48 -41.44 -0.79
C VAL A 298 -11.98 -41.50 -1.09
N PHE A 299 -12.41 -40.98 -2.24
CA PHE A 299 -13.78 -41.14 -2.72
C PHE A 299 -13.87 -42.41 -3.56
N ASN A 300 -14.77 -43.32 -3.18
CA ASN A 300 -15.05 -44.54 -3.94
C ASN A 300 -16.27 -44.28 -4.83
N VAL A 301 -16.08 -44.24 -6.16
CA VAL A 301 -17.18 -44.08 -7.12
C VAL A 301 -17.69 -45.47 -7.48
N THR A 302 -18.84 -45.86 -6.94
CA THR A 302 -19.57 -47.05 -7.40
C THR A 302 -20.40 -46.69 -8.63
N SER A 303 -20.22 -47.41 -9.73
CA SER A 303 -21.07 -47.30 -10.92
C SER A 303 -22.31 -48.19 -10.77
N ASP A 304 -23.50 -47.62 -10.99
CA ASP A 304 -24.82 -48.28 -10.91
C ASP A 304 -25.07 -49.26 -12.06
N ILE A 305 -24.18 -50.23 -12.28
CA ILE A 305 -24.43 -51.34 -13.23
C ILE A 305 -25.10 -52.53 -12.51
N ALA A 306 -25.09 -52.57 -11.18
CA ALA A 306 -25.72 -53.64 -10.39
C ALA A 306 -27.26 -53.61 -10.43
N PHE A 307 -27.90 -52.51 -10.83
CA PHE A 307 -29.37 -52.41 -10.88
C PHE A 307 -29.99 -52.94 -12.20
N LEU A 308 -29.17 -53.24 -13.21
CA LEU A 308 -29.66 -53.70 -14.52
C LEU A 308 -29.46 -55.21 -14.77
N LEU A 309 -28.87 -55.95 -13.84
CA LEU A 309 -28.67 -57.40 -13.97
C LEU A 309 -29.56 -58.24 -13.03
N ASP A 310 -30.39 -57.61 -12.19
CA ASP A 310 -31.30 -58.30 -11.25
C ASP A 310 -32.72 -58.51 -11.80
N ASN A 311 -32.96 -58.24 -13.09
CA ASN A 311 -34.29 -58.33 -13.72
C ASN A 311 -34.43 -59.45 -14.77
N GLU A 312 -33.51 -60.42 -14.84
CA GLU A 312 -33.63 -61.54 -15.79
C GLU A 312 -33.81 -62.94 -15.17
N ASP A 313 -33.87 -63.11 -13.84
CA ASP A 313 -33.90 -64.45 -13.22
C ASP A 313 -35.02 -64.71 -12.19
N ASP A 314 -36.18 -64.05 -12.28
CA ASP A 314 -37.32 -64.37 -11.38
C ASP A 314 -38.67 -64.47 -12.11
N ASN A 315 -38.77 -65.44 -13.05
CA ASN A 315 -40.07 -65.90 -13.53
C ASN A 315 -40.04 -67.38 -13.99
N ASP A 316 -39.59 -68.29 -13.11
CA ASP A 316 -39.84 -69.73 -13.24
C ASP A 316 -40.01 -70.38 -11.85
N ASN A 317 -41.21 -70.26 -11.27
CA ASN A 317 -41.93 -71.30 -10.51
C ASN A 317 -43.00 -70.72 -9.58
N MET A 318 -44.27 -70.79 -9.98
CA MET A 318 -45.38 -71.26 -9.14
C MET A 318 -46.66 -71.34 -9.98
N GLY A 319 -47.13 -72.55 -10.30
CA GLY A 319 -48.45 -72.82 -10.88
C GLY A 319 -48.44 -73.87 -11.98
#